data_AF-A0A6L9FJ59-F1
#
_entry.id   AF-A0A6L9FJ59-F1
#
_cell.length_a   1.000
_cell.length_b   1.000
_cell.length_c   1.000
_cell.angle_alpha   90.00
_cell.angle_beta   90.00
_cell.angle_gamma   90.00
#
_symmetry.space_group_name_H-M   'P 1'
#
loop_
_entity.id
_entity.type
_entity.pdbx_description
1 polymer ?
#
loop_
_entity_poly.entity_id
_entity_poly.type
_entity_poly.pdbx_seq_one_letter_code
_entity_poly.pdbx_strand_id
1 'polypeptide(L)'
;MKKMWYVCTAIAAVVLTLYFVQFVLVELPFFSTDQSDWGSFGSYASGTLGPLFAFLAYLGIREQISQQRDAIIKQQEQKALDEHLNRIRETFEKLSIQSQSSVLPLEKFCDITLDKTTKYQLSRQLTNVDTFTIIEDIIDAGRLLQGAEFVYKNYLHLIEQSVEHLDIECPLNEHKWVATTTWRGFQKSAMFINILALKALRDVVNLNQEMFSNEHRELLIYTSAYERWAKHWERLGLGF
;
A
#
# COMPACT_ATOMS: atom_id res chain seq x y z
N MET A 1 36.75 9.45 -2.35
CA MET A 1 37.04 10.15 -3.63
C MET A 1 38.10 11.24 -3.50
N LYS A 2 37.94 12.29 -2.67
CA LYS A 2 38.92 13.39 -2.55
C LYS A 2 40.36 12.96 -2.19
N LYS A 3 40.53 12.00 -1.26
CA LYS A 3 41.84 11.44 -0.89
C LYS A 3 42.58 10.76 -2.05
N MET A 4 41.84 10.12 -2.96
CA MET A 4 42.41 9.39 -4.10
C MET A 4 42.95 10.37 -5.16
N TRP A 5 42.28 11.52 -5.32
CA TRP A 5 42.71 12.57 -6.24
C TRP A 5 44.05 13.19 -5.81
N TYR A 6 44.21 13.50 -4.51
CA TYR A 6 45.49 14.02 -3.98
C TYR A 6 46.66 13.05 -4.18
N VAL A 7 46.43 11.75 -4.06
CA VAL A 7 47.46 10.73 -4.30
C VAL A 7 47.88 10.71 -5.76
N CYS A 8 46.93 10.73 -6.70
CA CYS A 8 47.25 10.77 -8.13
C CYS A 8 48.01 12.05 -8.52
N THR A 9 47.60 13.21 -7.99
CA THR A 9 48.27 14.50 -8.26
C THR A 9 49.68 14.53 -7.67
N ALA A 10 49.88 13.98 -6.47
CA ALA A 10 51.21 13.90 -5.85
C ALA A 10 52.15 12.99 -6.64
N ILE A 11 51.69 11.82 -7.08
CA ILE A 11 52.49 10.89 -7.90
C ILE A 11 52.87 11.54 -9.23
N ALA A 12 51.92 12.19 -9.91
CA ALA A 12 52.20 12.89 -11.17
C ALA A 12 53.22 14.02 -10.99
N ALA A 13 53.09 14.83 -9.93
CA ALA A 13 54.03 15.90 -9.62
C ALA A 13 55.44 15.36 -9.31
N VAL A 14 55.55 14.25 -8.57
CA VAL A 14 56.82 13.59 -8.27
C VAL A 14 57.51 13.10 -9.54
N VAL A 15 56.79 12.43 -10.44
CA VAL A 15 57.34 11.93 -11.70
C VAL A 15 57.82 13.07 -12.61
N LEU A 16 57.02 14.15 -12.73
CA LEU A 16 57.40 15.33 -13.51
C LEU A 16 58.62 16.05 -12.91
N THR A 17 58.70 16.15 -11.59
CA THR A 17 59.84 16.77 -10.90
C THR A 17 61.11 15.95 -11.08
N LEU A 18 61.03 14.62 -10.96
CA LEU A 18 62.16 13.71 -11.21
C LEU A 18 62.66 13.81 -12.64
N TYR A 19 61.76 13.84 -13.62
CA TYR A 19 62.11 14.04 -15.02
C TYR A 19 62.82 15.38 -15.24
N PHE A 20 62.28 16.48 -14.69
CA PHE A 20 62.87 17.80 -14.83
C PHE A 20 64.26 17.88 -14.19
N VAL A 21 64.44 17.31 -12.99
CA VAL A 21 65.73 17.30 -12.30
C VAL A 21 66.79 16.54 -13.10
N GLN A 22 66.46 15.34 -13.59
CA GLN A 22 67.38 14.46 -14.32
C GLN A 22 67.88 15.06 -15.64
N PHE A 23 67.02 15.76 -16.38
CA PHE A 23 67.33 16.24 -17.73
C PHE A 23 67.68 17.74 -17.81
N VAL A 24 67.39 18.54 -16.77
CA VAL A 24 67.59 20.01 -16.80
C VAL A 24 68.55 20.51 -15.71
N LEU A 25 68.56 19.91 -14.52
CA LEU A 25 69.29 20.45 -13.37
C LEU A 25 70.58 19.69 -13.06
N VAL A 26 70.51 18.36 -12.87
CA VAL A 26 71.64 17.52 -12.46
C VAL A 26 71.47 16.11 -13.00
N GLU A 27 72.49 15.57 -13.65
CA GLU A 27 72.55 14.17 -14.04
C GLU A 27 72.74 13.28 -12.80
N LEU A 28 71.68 12.57 -12.39
CA LEU A 28 71.78 11.66 -11.25
C LEU A 28 72.44 10.35 -11.70
N PRO A 29 73.48 9.86 -11.01
CA PRO A 29 74.29 8.72 -11.45
C PRO A 29 73.55 7.37 -11.45
N PHE A 30 72.35 7.30 -10.86
CA PHE A 30 71.54 6.08 -10.78
C PHE A 30 70.47 5.97 -11.87
N PHE A 31 70.25 7.03 -12.65
CA PHE A 31 69.21 7.09 -13.68
C PHE A 31 69.84 7.25 -15.07
N SER A 32 69.22 6.64 -16.08
CA SER A 32 69.70 6.79 -17.46
C SER A 32 69.64 8.25 -17.89
N THR A 33 70.70 8.73 -18.53
CA THR A 33 70.80 10.04 -19.17
C THR A 33 70.20 10.02 -20.58
N ASP A 34 69.93 8.83 -21.13
CA ASP A 34 69.36 8.67 -22.46
C ASP A 34 67.84 8.77 -22.41
N GLN A 35 67.30 9.75 -23.14
CA GLN A 35 65.86 9.99 -23.22
C GLN A 35 65.10 8.78 -23.81
N SER A 36 65.76 7.98 -24.66
CA SER A 36 65.18 6.77 -25.24
C SER A 36 64.80 5.73 -24.18
N ASP A 37 65.60 5.58 -23.14
CA ASP A 37 65.40 4.56 -22.10
C ASP A 37 64.18 4.88 -21.23
N TRP A 38 63.97 6.16 -20.92
CA TRP A 38 62.77 6.65 -20.24
C TRP A 38 61.51 6.50 -21.09
N GLY A 39 61.63 6.73 -22.39
CA GLY A 39 60.57 6.44 -23.36
C GLY A 39 60.20 4.96 -23.37
N SER A 40 61.19 4.07 -23.48
CA SER A 40 61.01 2.62 -23.44
C SER A 40 60.42 2.11 -22.12
N PHE A 41 60.88 2.65 -20.98
CA PHE A 41 60.31 2.33 -19.67
C PHE A 41 58.84 2.76 -19.57
N GLY A 42 58.52 3.99 -19.99
CA GLY A 42 57.16 4.49 -20.03
C GLY A 42 56.25 3.64 -20.93
N SER A 43 56.75 3.23 -22.10
CA SER A 43 56.04 2.32 -23.01
C SER A 43 55.83 0.93 -22.41
N TYR A 44 56.81 0.37 -21.71
CA TYR A 44 56.67 -0.94 -21.04
C TYR A 44 55.69 -0.88 -19.86
N ALA A 45 55.80 0.15 -19.01
CA ALA A 45 54.93 0.35 -17.87
C ALA A 45 53.48 0.60 -18.31
N SER A 46 53.25 1.48 -19.29
CA SER A 46 51.90 1.72 -19.84
C SER A 46 51.36 0.53 -20.63
N GLY A 47 52.20 -0.20 -21.36
CA GLY A 47 51.82 -1.41 -22.09
C GLY A 47 51.43 -2.58 -21.17
N THR A 48 51.98 -2.64 -19.96
CA THR A 48 51.68 -3.71 -18.98
C THR A 48 50.53 -3.31 -18.06
N LEU A 49 50.53 -2.06 -17.56
CA LEU A 49 49.50 -1.55 -16.65
C LEU A 49 48.20 -1.23 -17.39
N GLY A 50 48.25 -0.84 -18.66
CA GLY A 50 47.07 -0.51 -19.47
C GLY A 50 46.05 -1.66 -19.52
N PRO A 51 46.46 -2.88 -19.94
CA PRO A 51 45.59 -4.06 -19.91
C PRO A 51 45.08 -4.42 -18.51
N LEU A 52 45.92 -4.26 -17.47
CA LEU A 52 45.54 -4.51 -16.08
C LEU A 52 44.43 -3.54 -15.63
N PHE A 53 44.58 -2.23 -15.89
CA PHE A 53 43.57 -1.24 -15.59
C PHE A 53 42.31 -1.44 -16.42
N ALA A 54 42.43 -1.82 -17.69
CA ALA A 54 41.28 -2.15 -18.53
C ALA A 54 40.49 -3.35 -17.96
N PHE A 55 41.19 -4.38 -17.48
CA PHE A 55 40.55 -5.53 -16.83
C PHE A 55 39.86 -5.14 -15.50
N LEU A 56 40.52 -4.33 -14.66
CA LEU A 56 39.92 -3.83 -13.42
C LEU A 56 38.70 -2.94 -13.69
N ALA A 57 38.76 -2.09 -14.72
CA ALA A 57 37.63 -1.27 -15.16
C ALA A 57 36.47 -2.15 -15.63
N TYR A 58 36.75 -3.21 -16.39
CA TYR A 58 35.73 -4.18 -16.81
C TYR A 58 35.07 -4.87 -15.61
N LEU A 59 35.84 -5.31 -14.60
CA LEU A 59 35.30 -5.88 -13.38
C LEU A 59 34.42 -4.88 -12.62
N GLY A 60 34.85 -3.61 -12.52
CA GLY A 60 34.07 -2.55 -11.89
C GLY A 60 32.74 -2.30 -12.62
N ILE A 61 32.76 -2.26 -13.95
CA ILE A 61 31.54 -2.12 -14.77
C ILE A 61 30.60 -3.32 -14.57
N ARG A 62 31.14 -4.54 -14.53
CA ARG A 62 30.33 -5.76 -14.30
C ARG A 62 29.62 -5.71 -12.94
N GLU A 63 30.35 -5.36 -11.88
CA GLU A 63 29.79 -5.22 -10.53
C GLU A 63 28.72 -4.12 -10.49
N GLN A 64 29.00 -2.98 -11.10
CA GLN A 64 28.04 -1.88 -11.19
C GLN A 64 26.75 -2.31 -11.92
N ILE A 65 26.85 -3.06 -13.01
CA ILE A 65 25.68 -3.61 -13.72
C ILE A 65 24.89 -4.57 -12.83
N SER A 66 25.57 -5.40 -12.04
CA SER A 66 24.90 -6.31 -11.10
C SER A 66 24.09 -5.53 -10.06
N GLN A 67 24.71 -4.55 -9.41
CA GLN A 67 24.04 -3.72 -8.40
C GLN A 67 22.89 -2.91 -9.01
N GLN A 68 23.05 -2.41 -10.23
CA GLN A 68 21.98 -1.72 -10.95
C GLN A 68 20.78 -2.65 -11.24
N ARG A 69 21.03 -3.90 -11.63
CA ARG A 69 19.96 -4.89 -11.85
C ARG A 69 19.20 -5.17 -10.57
N ASP A 70 19.90 -5.40 -9.46
CA ASP A 70 19.26 -5.66 -8.16
C ASP A 70 18.42 -4.47 -7.69
N ALA A 71 18.93 -3.24 -7.89
CA ALA A 71 18.18 -2.03 -7.57
C ALA A 71 16.92 -1.90 -8.43
N ILE A 72 17.00 -2.19 -9.73
CA ILE A 72 15.84 -2.16 -10.64
C ILE A 72 14.80 -3.19 -10.23
N ILE A 73 15.20 -4.41 -9.89
CA ILE A 73 14.28 -5.48 -9.46
C ILE A 73 13.54 -5.06 -8.18
N LYS A 74 14.28 -4.60 -7.15
CA LYS A 74 13.67 -4.11 -5.90
C LYS A 74 12.72 -2.94 -6.13
N GLN A 75 13.09 -2.02 -7.02
CA GLN A 75 12.23 -0.89 -7.36
C GLN A 75 10.95 -1.33 -8.10
N GLN A 76 11.04 -2.33 -8.98
CA GLN A 76 9.88 -2.91 -9.66
C GLN A 76 8.94 -3.61 -8.68
N GLU A 77 9.48 -4.39 -7.74
CA GLU A 77 8.71 -5.05 -6.68
C GLU A 77 7.98 -4.04 -5.79
N GLN A 78 8.68 -2.99 -5.34
CA GLN A 78 8.07 -1.91 -4.55
C GLN A 78 6.97 -1.19 -5.34
N LYS A 79 7.22 -0.87 -6.61
CA LYS A 79 6.23 -0.19 -7.45
C LYS A 79 4.99 -1.07 -7.68
N ALA A 80 5.18 -2.37 -7.91
CA ALA A 80 4.06 -3.30 -8.05
C ALA A 80 3.23 -3.37 -6.76
N LEU A 81 3.89 -3.45 -5.60
CA LEU A 81 3.22 -3.42 -4.30
C LEU A 81 2.42 -2.14 -4.09
N ASP A 82 3.04 -0.97 -4.34
CA ASP A 82 2.37 0.33 -4.22
C ASP A 82 1.17 0.44 -5.16
N GLU A 83 1.29 -0.05 -6.39
CA GLU A 83 0.18 -0.06 -7.35
C GLU A 83 -0.95 -0.99 -6.89
N HIS A 84 -0.63 -2.16 -6.34
CA HIS A 84 -1.60 -3.06 -5.75
C HIS A 84 -2.33 -2.43 -4.55
N LEU A 85 -1.59 -1.78 -3.64
CA LEU A 85 -2.17 -1.07 -2.49
C LEU A 85 -3.08 0.08 -2.92
N ASN A 86 -2.65 0.88 -3.91
CA ASN A 86 -3.47 1.96 -4.46
C ASN A 86 -4.76 1.44 -5.09
N ARG A 87 -4.72 0.33 -5.83
CA ARG A 87 -5.94 -0.28 -6.39
C ARG A 87 -6.89 -0.76 -5.29
N ILE A 88 -6.38 -1.37 -4.21
CA ILE A 88 -7.20 -1.78 -3.06
C ILE A 88 -7.85 -0.56 -2.42
N ARG A 89 -7.07 0.51 -2.20
CA ARG A 89 -7.57 1.77 -1.64
C ARG A 89 -8.65 2.40 -2.51
N GLU A 90 -8.43 2.54 -3.82
CA GLU A 90 -9.44 3.09 -4.72
C GLU A 90 -10.73 2.26 -4.75
N THR A 91 -10.59 0.93 -4.73
CA THR A 91 -11.73 0.02 -4.70
C THR A 91 -12.51 0.19 -3.40
N PHE A 92 -11.80 0.32 -2.28
CA PHE A 92 -12.39 0.59 -0.98
C PHE A 92 -13.13 1.93 -0.94
N GLU A 93 -12.50 3.03 -1.38
CA GLU A 93 -13.11 4.35 -1.41
C GLU A 93 -14.38 4.34 -2.29
N LYS A 94 -14.31 3.73 -3.48
CA LYS A 94 -15.47 3.60 -4.38
C LYS A 94 -16.61 2.80 -3.74
N LEU A 95 -16.32 1.63 -3.16
CA LEU A 95 -17.34 0.79 -2.52
C LEU A 95 -17.92 1.46 -1.28
N SER A 96 -17.10 2.16 -0.49
CA SER A 96 -17.58 2.89 0.67
C SER A 96 -18.54 4.01 0.26
N ILE A 97 -18.19 4.79 -0.77
CA ILE A 97 -19.06 5.85 -1.32
C ILE A 97 -20.35 5.23 -1.88
N GLN A 98 -20.25 4.16 -2.65
CA GLN A 98 -21.41 3.48 -3.24
C GLN A 98 -22.35 2.92 -2.17
N SER A 99 -21.79 2.23 -1.17
CA SER A 99 -22.55 1.71 -0.04
C SER A 99 -23.27 2.83 0.71
N GLN A 100 -22.59 3.94 1.02
CA GLN A 100 -23.23 5.08 1.66
C GLN A 100 -24.32 5.70 0.78
N SER A 101 -24.07 5.82 -0.53
CA SER A 101 -25.04 6.37 -1.48
C SER A 101 -26.30 5.51 -1.64
N SER A 102 -26.20 4.19 -1.45
CA SER A 102 -27.34 3.27 -1.47
C SER A 102 -28.25 3.39 -0.24
N VAL A 103 -27.69 3.85 0.87
CA VAL A 103 -28.43 4.01 2.14
C VAL A 103 -29.14 5.37 2.21
N LEU A 104 -28.61 6.41 1.54
CA LEU A 104 -29.19 7.76 1.55
C LEU A 104 -30.67 7.84 1.07
N PRO A 105 -31.10 7.14 -0.01
CA PRO A 105 -32.51 7.12 -0.41
C PRO A 105 -33.41 6.52 0.68
N LEU A 106 -32.97 5.44 1.31
CA LEU A 106 -33.70 4.76 2.38
C LEU A 106 -33.78 5.63 3.65
N GLU A 107 -32.71 6.35 3.98
CA GLU A 107 -32.72 7.36 5.05
C GLU A 107 -33.76 8.46 4.79
N LYS A 108 -33.79 8.99 3.56
CA LYS A 108 -34.76 10.02 3.15
C LYS A 108 -36.19 9.51 3.18
N PHE A 109 -36.42 8.28 2.75
CA PHE A 109 -37.73 7.64 2.79
C PHE A 109 -38.23 7.44 4.22
N CYS A 110 -37.32 7.05 5.12
CA CYS A 110 -37.65 6.83 6.52
C CYS A 110 -37.66 8.12 7.37
N ASP A 111 -37.22 9.26 6.81
CA ASP A 111 -36.97 10.53 7.51
C ASP A 111 -36.02 10.37 8.73
N ILE A 112 -34.91 9.64 8.53
CA ILE A 112 -33.93 9.31 9.58
C ILE A 112 -32.55 9.88 9.20
N THR A 113 -31.83 10.40 10.19
CA THR A 113 -30.40 10.74 10.07
C THR A 113 -29.56 9.75 10.88
N LEU A 114 -28.85 8.80 10.24
CA LEU A 114 -28.11 7.73 10.95
C LEU A 114 -26.97 8.26 11.83
N ASP A 115 -26.40 9.42 11.52
CA ASP A 115 -25.29 9.98 12.30
C ASP A 115 -25.68 10.30 13.75
N LYS A 116 -26.92 10.74 13.97
CA LYS A 116 -27.41 11.23 15.28
C LYS A 116 -28.33 10.24 16.00
N THR A 117 -28.72 9.16 15.34
CA THR A 117 -29.77 8.26 15.84
C THR A 117 -29.17 7.13 16.69
N THR A 118 -29.77 6.89 17.87
CA THR A 118 -29.41 5.75 18.73
C THR A 118 -30.16 4.49 18.30
N LYS A 119 -29.59 3.30 18.53
CA LYS A 119 -30.20 1.98 18.25
C LYS A 119 -31.69 1.88 18.62
N TYR A 120 -32.05 2.35 19.81
CA TYR A 120 -33.45 2.33 20.27
C TYR A 120 -34.37 3.23 19.43
N GLN A 121 -33.94 4.46 19.14
CA GLN A 121 -34.72 5.42 18.33
C GLN A 121 -34.96 4.89 16.92
N LEU A 122 -33.93 4.26 16.34
CA LEU A 122 -33.99 3.68 15.00
C LEU A 122 -35.06 2.58 14.90
N SER A 123 -35.09 1.65 15.86
CA SER A 123 -36.12 0.59 15.89
C SER A 123 -37.55 1.14 16.03
N ARG A 124 -37.73 2.21 16.80
CA ARG A 124 -39.04 2.83 17.03
C ARG A 124 -39.56 3.56 15.78
N GLN A 125 -38.71 4.30 15.09
CA GLN A 125 -39.10 5.05 13.89
C GLN A 125 -39.43 4.12 12.72
N LEU A 126 -38.68 3.02 12.58
CA LEU A 126 -38.89 2.04 11.51
C LEU A 126 -40.15 1.17 11.68
N THR A 127 -40.80 1.21 12.86
CA THR A 127 -41.99 0.39 13.16
C THR A 127 -43.17 0.72 12.23
N ASN A 128 -43.29 1.96 11.76
CA ASN A 128 -44.43 2.42 10.95
C ASN A 128 -44.13 2.58 9.45
N VAL A 129 -42.90 2.31 9.02
CA VAL A 129 -42.49 2.46 7.61
C VAL A 129 -43.10 1.36 6.74
N ASP A 130 -43.64 1.68 5.57
CA ASP A 130 -44.05 0.67 4.60
C ASP A 130 -42.83 0.10 3.88
N THR A 131 -42.59 -1.20 4.05
CA THR A 131 -41.46 -1.90 3.43
C THR A 131 -41.75 -2.40 2.02
N PHE A 132 -43.02 -2.47 1.58
CA PHE A 132 -43.36 -3.05 0.27
C PHE A 132 -42.71 -2.29 -0.89
N THR A 133 -42.73 -0.96 -0.82
CA THR A 133 -42.23 -0.07 -1.88
C THR A 133 -40.70 -0.01 -1.98
N ILE A 134 -39.99 -0.42 -0.92
CA ILE A 134 -38.53 -0.25 -0.79
C ILE A 134 -37.77 -1.59 -0.74
N ILE A 135 -38.43 -2.73 -0.99
CA ILE A 135 -37.79 -4.06 -0.90
C ILE A 135 -36.56 -4.18 -1.80
N GLU A 136 -36.65 -3.73 -3.05
CA GLU A 136 -35.52 -3.78 -4.00
C GLU A 136 -34.36 -2.90 -3.51
N ASP A 137 -34.67 -1.68 -3.05
CA ASP A 137 -33.65 -0.76 -2.52
C ASP A 137 -32.96 -1.34 -1.27
N ILE A 138 -33.70 -2.05 -0.41
CA ILE A 138 -33.14 -2.76 0.76
C ILE A 138 -32.20 -3.88 0.30
N ILE A 139 -32.58 -4.66 -0.72
CA ILE A 139 -31.77 -5.76 -1.25
C ILE A 139 -30.48 -5.21 -1.88
N ASP A 140 -30.57 -4.17 -2.70
CA ASP A 140 -29.42 -3.55 -3.35
C ASP A 140 -28.46 -2.92 -2.34
N ALA A 141 -28.98 -2.20 -1.35
CA ALA A 141 -28.17 -1.68 -0.24
C ALA A 141 -27.51 -2.81 0.57
N GLY A 142 -28.25 -3.91 0.81
CA GLY A 142 -27.74 -5.09 1.51
C GLY A 142 -26.57 -5.76 0.78
N ARG A 143 -26.69 -5.94 -0.53
CA ARG A 143 -25.63 -6.52 -1.38
C ARG A 143 -24.37 -5.64 -1.41
N LEU A 144 -24.54 -4.32 -1.52
CA LEU A 144 -23.41 -3.39 -1.49
C LEU A 144 -22.71 -3.37 -0.13
N LEU A 145 -23.47 -3.42 0.97
CA LEU A 145 -22.91 -3.54 2.32
C LEU A 145 -22.15 -4.86 2.53
N GLN A 146 -22.63 -5.96 1.95
CA GLN A 146 -21.90 -7.24 1.97
C GLN A 146 -20.58 -7.17 1.21
N GLY A 147 -20.56 -6.52 0.04
CA GLY A 147 -19.33 -6.26 -0.70
C GLY A 147 -18.37 -5.37 0.10
N ALA A 148 -18.89 -4.33 0.76
CA ALA A 148 -18.09 -3.44 1.58
C ALA A 148 -17.44 -4.18 2.77
N GLU A 149 -18.17 -5.05 3.48
CA GLU A 149 -17.64 -5.79 4.63
C GLU A 149 -16.40 -6.61 4.30
N PHE A 150 -16.41 -7.29 3.15
CA PHE A 150 -15.27 -8.07 2.68
C PHE A 150 -14.01 -7.21 2.55
N VAL A 151 -14.15 -6.01 1.97
CA VAL A 151 -13.02 -5.09 1.79
C VAL A 151 -12.57 -4.49 3.11
N TYR A 152 -13.51 -4.10 3.97
CA TYR A 152 -13.24 -3.61 5.31
C TYR A 152 -12.43 -4.61 6.15
N LYS A 153 -12.80 -5.90 6.09
CA LYS A 153 -12.08 -6.98 6.79
C LYS A 153 -10.66 -7.16 6.28
N ASN A 154 -10.47 -7.15 4.96
CA ASN A 154 -9.14 -7.25 4.37
C ASN A 154 -8.27 -6.05 4.73
N TYR A 155 -8.85 -4.85 4.78
CA TYR A 155 -8.14 -3.64 5.18
C TYR A 155 -7.68 -3.69 6.64
N LEU A 156 -8.54 -4.16 7.55
CA LEU A 156 -8.17 -4.36 8.96
C LEU A 156 -7.02 -5.37 9.10
N HIS A 157 -7.11 -6.48 8.37
CA HIS A 157 -6.05 -7.50 8.37
C HIS A 157 -4.71 -6.95 7.88
N LEU A 158 -4.70 -6.14 6.81
CA LEU A 158 -3.49 -5.50 6.31
C LEU A 158 -2.90 -4.52 7.34
N ILE A 159 -3.74 -3.74 8.02
CA ILE A 159 -3.30 -2.86 9.11
C ILE A 159 -2.64 -3.70 10.22
N GLU A 160 -3.28 -4.77 10.67
CA GLU A 160 -2.73 -5.65 11.72
C GLU A 160 -1.37 -6.23 11.33
N GLN A 161 -1.23 -6.76 10.11
CA GLN A 161 0.03 -7.30 9.61
C GLN A 161 1.14 -6.24 9.50
N SER A 162 0.81 -5.03 9.07
CA SER A 162 1.76 -3.91 9.00
C SER A 162 2.24 -3.45 10.38
N VAL A 163 1.41 -3.61 11.40
CA VAL A 163 1.73 -3.23 12.78
C VAL A 163 2.52 -4.31 13.51
N GLU A 164 2.36 -5.59 13.13
CA GLU A 164 3.03 -6.73 13.76
C GLU A 164 4.56 -6.65 13.78
N HIS A 165 5.16 -5.97 12.79
CA HIS A 165 6.62 -5.89 12.60
C HIS A 165 7.23 -4.55 13.07
N LEU A 166 6.45 -3.67 13.69
CA LEU A 166 6.93 -2.38 14.17
C LEU A 166 7.49 -2.52 15.61
N ASP A 167 8.82 -2.39 15.75
CA ASP A 167 9.54 -2.44 17.04
C ASP A 167 9.19 -1.28 18.01
N ILE A 168 8.50 -0.25 17.53
CA ILE A 168 8.13 0.95 18.29
C ILE A 168 6.62 0.99 18.38
N GLU A 169 6.07 0.95 19.60
CA GLU A 169 4.66 1.26 19.84
C GLU A 169 4.39 2.70 19.37
N CYS A 170 3.77 2.85 18.20
CA CYS A 170 3.30 4.16 17.74
C CYS A 170 2.17 4.63 18.68
N PRO A 171 2.35 5.74 19.44
CA PRO A 171 1.46 6.12 20.53
C PRO A 171 0.04 6.51 20.07
N LEU A 172 -0.12 6.89 18.80
CA LEU A 172 -1.40 6.96 18.11
C LEU A 172 -1.28 6.16 16.81
N ASN A 173 -1.90 4.99 16.77
CA ASN A 173 -2.07 4.27 15.52
C ASN A 173 -3.22 4.94 14.76
N GLU A 174 -2.97 6.14 14.19
CA GLU A 174 -3.97 6.97 13.49
C GLU A 174 -4.73 6.15 12.44
N HIS A 175 -4.03 5.25 11.74
CA HIS A 175 -4.61 4.30 10.78
C HIS A 175 -5.66 3.38 11.42
N LYS A 176 -5.39 2.86 12.61
CA LYS A 176 -6.34 2.03 13.36
C LYS A 176 -7.55 2.85 13.82
N TRP A 177 -7.35 4.09 14.24
CA TRP A 177 -8.44 4.98 14.64
C TRP A 177 -9.34 5.33 13.45
N VAL A 178 -8.77 5.72 12.31
CA VAL A 178 -9.52 5.98 11.07
C VAL A 178 -10.27 4.73 10.61
N ALA A 179 -9.63 3.56 10.63
CA ALA A 179 -10.31 2.31 10.30
C ALA A 179 -11.50 2.05 11.25
N THR A 180 -11.32 2.30 12.54
CA THR A 180 -12.36 2.11 13.56
C THR A 180 -13.53 3.09 13.39
N THR A 181 -13.27 4.36 13.07
CA THR A 181 -14.33 5.35 12.87
C THR A 181 -15.14 5.08 11.60
N THR A 182 -14.46 4.75 10.50
CA THR A 182 -15.15 4.34 9.26
C THR A 182 -15.98 3.07 9.47
N TRP A 183 -15.45 2.11 10.25
CA TRP A 183 -16.18 0.89 10.62
C TRP A 183 -17.47 1.17 11.38
N ARG A 184 -17.48 2.14 12.30
CA ARG A 184 -18.69 2.52 13.05
C ARG A 184 -19.79 3.07 12.14
N GLY A 185 -19.43 3.84 11.11
CA GLY A 185 -20.38 4.29 10.09
C GLY A 185 -21.02 3.10 9.36
N PHE A 186 -20.19 2.17 8.91
CA PHE A 186 -20.63 0.93 8.28
C PHE A 186 -21.56 0.10 9.20
N GLN A 187 -21.22 -0.06 10.48
CA GLN A 187 -22.04 -0.79 11.45
C GLN A 187 -23.45 -0.21 11.58
N LYS A 188 -23.57 1.13 11.64
CA LYS A 188 -24.86 1.81 11.71
C LYS A 188 -25.70 1.55 10.46
N SER A 189 -25.10 1.70 9.28
CA SER A 189 -25.78 1.42 8.01
C SER A 189 -26.22 -0.04 7.91
N ALA A 190 -25.35 -0.98 8.28
CA ALA A 190 -25.69 -2.41 8.29
C ALA A 190 -26.81 -2.74 9.29
N MET A 191 -26.80 -2.12 10.46
CA MET A 191 -27.88 -2.29 11.43
C MET A 191 -29.22 -1.75 10.92
N PHE A 192 -29.19 -0.58 10.29
CA PHE A 192 -30.37 0.06 9.71
C PHE A 192 -31.03 -0.83 8.65
N ILE A 193 -30.23 -1.30 7.69
CA ILE A 193 -30.70 -2.20 6.63
C ILE A 193 -31.18 -3.53 7.21
N ASN A 194 -30.51 -4.08 8.23
CA ASN A 194 -30.97 -5.32 8.87
C ASN A 194 -32.35 -5.20 9.53
N ILE A 195 -32.65 -4.07 10.17
CA ILE A 195 -33.98 -3.84 10.76
C ILE A 195 -35.04 -3.74 9.66
N LEU A 196 -34.74 -3.02 8.57
CA LEU A 196 -35.63 -2.94 7.40
C LEU A 196 -35.84 -4.30 6.75
N ALA A 197 -34.78 -5.10 6.58
CA ALA A 197 -34.82 -6.43 5.98
C ALA A 197 -35.66 -7.41 6.82
N LEU A 198 -35.47 -7.43 8.14
CA LEU A 198 -36.27 -8.26 9.05
C LEU A 198 -37.76 -7.88 9.03
N LYS A 199 -38.04 -6.58 8.88
CA LYS A 199 -39.40 -6.08 8.74
C LYS A 199 -40.01 -6.47 7.39
N ALA A 200 -39.30 -6.27 6.28
CA ALA A 200 -39.74 -6.67 4.95
C ALA A 200 -40.03 -8.19 4.87
N LEU A 201 -39.18 -9.00 5.51
CA LEU A 201 -39.41 -10.44 5.67
C LEU A 201 -40.72 -10.71 6.40
N ARG A 202 -40.98 -10.03 7.53
CA ARG A 202 -42.18 -10.25 8.36
C ARG A 202 -43.47 -9.79 7.68
N ASP A 203 -43.47 -8.57 7.14
CA ASP A 203 -44.68 -7.84 6.80
C ASP A 203 -45.08 -8.02 5.32
N VAL A 204 -44.16 -8.45 4.45
CA VAL A 204 -44.42 -8.58 3.01
C VAL A 204 -44.15 -10.00 2.52
N VAL A 205 -42.91 -10.45 2.71
CA VAL A 205 -42.39 -11.63 2.00
C VAL A 205 -42.89 -12.94 2.61
N ASN A 206 -42.92 -13.06 3.95
CA ASN A 206 -43.42 -14.27 4.62
C ASN A 206 -44.92 -14.48 4.40
N LEU A 207 -45.68 -13.40 4.15
CA LEU A 207 -47.11 -13.48 3.85
C LEU A 207 -47.38 -13.95 2.42
N ASN A 208 -46.44 -13.75 1.49
CA ASN A 208 -46.59 -13.99 0.05
C ASN A 208 -45.39 -14.74 -0.55
N GLN A 209 -44.98 -15.84 0.08
CA GLN A 209 -43.74 -16.57 -0.27
C GLN A 209 -43.68 -17.05 -1.73
N GLU A 210 -44.81 -17.38 -2.35
CA GLU A 210 -44.84 -17.82 -3.76
C GLU A 210 -44.51 -16.68 -4.74
N MET A 211 -44.87 -15.44 -4.40
CA MET A 211 -44.66 -14.27 -5.25
C MET A 211 -43.25 -13.68 -5.06
N PHE A 212 -42.72 -13.70 -3.83
CA PHE A 212 -41.45 -13.05 -3.46
C PHE A 212 -40.31 -14.03 -3.14
N SER A 213 -40.24 -15.15 -3.87
CA SER A 213 -39.28 -16.22 -3.56
C SER A 213 -37.81 -15.79 -3.69
N ASN A 214 -37.50 -14.86 -4.60
CA ASN A 214 -36.14 -14.37 -4.82
C ASN A 214 -35.72 -13.36 -3.75
N GLU A 215 -36.62 -12.42 -3.45
CA GLU A 215 -36.47 -11.38 -2.43
C GLU A 215 -36.35 -12.02 -1.05
N HIS A 216 -37.13 -13.09 -0.78
CA HIS A 216 -36.98 -13.90 0.42
C HIS A 216 -35.57 -14.44 0.60
N ARG A 217 -35.02 -15.03 -0.47
CA ARG A 217 -33.67 -15.60 -0.45
C ARG A 217 -32.61 -14.53 -0.20
N GLU A 218 -32.69 -13.40 -0.89
CA GLU A 218 -31.73 -12.30 -0.76
C GLU A 218 -31.75 -11.68 0.65
N LEU A 219 -32.94 -11.41 1.19
CA LEU A 219 -33.10 -10.87 2.54
C LEU A 219 -32.60 -11.86 3.60
N LEU A 220 -32.79 -13.17 3.42
CA LEU A 220 -32.22 -14.19 4.30
C LEU A 220 -30.68 -14.26 4.22
N ILE A 221 -30.12 -14.15 3.01
CA ILE A 221 -28.66 -14.09 2.84
C ILE A 221 -28.09 -12.89 3.59
N TYR A 222 -28.71 -11.73 3.45
CA TYR A 222 -28.26 -10.51 4.11
C TYR A 222 -28.40 -10.58 5.65
N THR A 223 -29.57 -10.95 6.16
CA THR A 223 -29.81 -11.03 7.61
C THR A 223 -28.88 -12.04 8.30
N SER A 224 -28.65 -13.21 7.67
CA SER A 224 -27.68 -14.18 8.18
C SER A 224 -26.23 -13.68 8.10
N ALA A 225 -25.88 -12.86 7.10
CA ALA A 225 -24.58 -12.20 7.02
C ALA A 225 -24.41 -11.18 8.15
N TYR A 226 -25.41 -10.34 8.40
CA TYR A 226 -25.40 -9.37 9.49
C TYR A 226 -25.19 -10.04 10.86
N GLU A 227 -25.86 -11.16 11.15
CA GLU A 227 -25.64 -11.89 12.40
C GLU A 227 -24.19 -12.37 12.58
N ARG A 228 -23.55 -12.82 11.49
CA ARG A 228 -22.13 -13.18 11.52
C ARG A 228 -21.25 -11.97 11.76
N TRP A 229 -21.55 -10.84 11.11
CA TRP A 229 -20.81 -9.60 11.28
C TRP A 229 -20.93 -9.07 12.72
N ALA A 230 -22.14 -9.03 13.28
CA ALA A 230 -22.38 -8.58 14.64
C ALA A 230 -21.55 -9.37 15.67
N LYS A 231 -21.51 -10.71 15.55
CA LYS A 231 -20.66 -11.56 16.40
C LYS A 231 -19.17 -11.25 16.23
N HIS A 232 -18.73 -10.94 15.02
CA HIS A 232 -17.34 -10.59 14.75
C HIS A 232 -16.97 -9.22 15.35
N TRP A 233 -17.87 -8.25 15.23
CA TRP A 233 -17.71 -6.91 15.78
C TRP A 233 -17.59 -6.93 17.31
N GLU A 234 -18.42 -7.71 17.99
CA GLU A 234 -18.34 -7.91 19.45
C GLU A 234 -16.96 -8.44 19.87
N ARG A 235 -16.38 -9.39 19.11
CA ARG A 235 -15.04 -9.94 19.39
C ARG A 235 -13.93 -8.90 19.26
N LEU A 236 -14.09 -7.95 18.34
CA LEU A 236 -13.13 -6.86 18.12
C LEU A 236 -13.28 -5.72 19.15
N GLY A 237 -14.24 -5.83 20.08
CA GLY A 237 -14.60 -4.72 20.99
C GLY A 237 -15.24 -3.54 20.26
N LEU A 238 -15.73 -3.74 19.04
CA LEU A 238 -16.38 -2.75 18.20
C LEU A 238 -17.90 -2.91 18.35
N GLY A 239 -18.53 -2.13 19.23
CA GLY A 239 -19.98 -2.18 19.44
C GLY A 239 -20.64 -0.82 19.25
N PHE A 240 -21.89 -0.84 18.77
CA PHE A 240 -22.81 0.31 18.75
C PHE A 240 -23.92 0.13 19.80
#